data_AF-A0A3B9MQ16-F1
#
_entry.id   AF-A0A3B9MQ16-F1
#
_cell.length_a   1.000
_cell.length_b   1.000
_cell.length_c   1.000
_cell.angle_alpha   90.00
_cell.angle_beta   90.00
_cell.angle_gamma   90.00
#
_symmetry.space_group_name_H-M   'P 1'
#
loop_
_entity.id
_entity.type
_entity.pdbx_description
1 polymer ?
#
loop_
_entity_poly.entity_id
_entity_poly.type
_entity_poly.pdbx_seq_one_letter_code
_entity_poly.pdbx_strand_id
1 'polypeptide(L)'
;MRTDGIVYTMIRDIPSARMENLANAFSDMAGVNGYELMQRGKGAEINITVRTATGQKERMTLRFHGKRSYYGRAIVIRINRAVFRNFGQIGLEPSQEEELHRALDYRHGVILVTGATGSGKSNTLEAMIRKLDQLHQCHKNIIQIGNPIEFPNDDRMQLPVYGDDSWGEALKDAMRMDPDIFSPGEFRDAEEAQIVFQGAATGHLTLTTLHTNNVAQTFSRLDFLKIGRDKQGDLIRLVASQELVPLLCPHCRKPDPRGREIAERLIQIVFPNRPDLKAAITKAQGMTPFFHAEGCPACHNLGVKGRTCIAELLHISPDISRMLRKNADGEEIVDYAVRNHGMMTLAEAAARKLCRGLISYDHIQHLLMSTHQAAPEAETHAWQTSYDQDTAQTAADHTYPQGQQADDNVPDEPEAVIGDFIDVEYTAAPRPTTTQTDTSQHASAAGFSMIELMIVVVILAVVAAIAIPSLIASRRAGYESTAKQKLAAIGQQQTAFKTLLGKRRYGSISELQAATAGGSPLLTANDTTVTGWTFSDEGTASTTAFGAKVIPATGNPATYSFYISEDQTLRRCAGTGPWTKAACTPSDQ
;
A
#
# COMPACT_ATOMS: atom_id res chain seq x y z
N MET A 1 10.54 -18.30 -4.01
CA MET A 1 9.51 -17.40 -4.58
C MET A 1 8.20 -17.65 -3.86
N ARG A 2 7.33 -16.64 -3.73
CA ARG A 2 5.97 -16.83 -3.21
C ARG A 2 4.97 -16.49 -4.31
N THR A 3 4.16 -17.45 -4.72
CA THR A 3 3.07 -17.26 -5.70
C THR A 3 1.78 -17.79 -5.11
N ASP A 4 0.69 -17.04 -5.28
CA ASP A 4 -0.64 -17.42 -4.78
C ASP A 4 -0.64 -17.84 -3.30
N GLY A 5 0.18 -17.17 -2.49
CA GLY A 5 0.32 -17.42 -1.04
C GLY A 5 1.34 -18.50 -0.67
N ILE A 6 1.71 -19.37 -1.60
CA ILE A 6 2.57 -20.54 -1.36
C ILE A 6 4.04 -20.21 -1.63
N VAL A 7 4.93 -20.61 -0.70
CA VAL A 7 6.39 -20.46 -0.86
C VAL A 7 6.97 -21.72 -1.51
N TYR A 8 7.74 -21.55 -2.57
CA TYR A 8 8.49 -22.64 -3.19
C TYR A 8 9.91 -22.20 -3.56
N THR A 9 10.80 -23.18 -3.58
CA THR A 9 12.22 -22.97 -3.88
C THR A 9 12.44 -23.08 -5.38
N MET A 10 12.83 -21.98 -6.04
CA MET A 10 13.20 -22.03 -7.46
C MET A 10 14.64 -22.47 -7.66
N ILE A 11 15.54 -21.95 -6.83
CA ILE A 11 16.98 -22.21 -6.89
C ILE A 11 17.39 -22.54 -5.45
N ARG A 12 17.99 -23.72 -5.25
CA ARG A 12 18.45 -24.15 -3.92
C ARG A 12 19.78 -23.50 -3.55
N ASP A 13 20.70 -23.45 -4.51
CA ASP A 13 22.08 -23.05 -4.26
C ASP A 13 22.47 -21.85 -5.13
N ILE A 14 22.54 -20.67 -4.51
CA ILE A 14 23.16 -19.49 -5.11
C ILE A 14 24.52 -19.29 -4.43
N PRO A 15 25.64 -19.34 -5.16
CA PRO A 15 26.97 -19.10 -4.59
C PRO A 15 27.03 -17.77 -3.83
N SER A 16 27.71 -17.74 -2.69
CA SER A 16 27.81 -16.56 -1.81
C SER A 16 28.29 -15.30 -2.54
N ALA A 17 29.30 -15.44 -3.41
CA ALA A 17 29.80 -14.33 -4.24
C ALA A 17 28.72 -13.75 -5.19
N ARG A 18 27.84 -14.60 -5.75
CA ARG A 18 26.73 -14.12 -6.58
C ARG A 18 25.66 -13.42 -5.75
N MET A 19 25.39 -13.89 -4.53
CA MET A 19 24.47 -13.20 -3.61
C MET A 19 24.98 -11.81 -3.21
N GLU A 20 26.29 -11.64 -3.04
CA GLU A 20 26.88 -10.31 -2.77
C GLU A 20 26.81 -9.38 -4.00
N ASN A 21 27.08 -9.90 -5.19
CA ASN A 21 26.93 -9.11 -6.41
C ASN A 21 25.47 -8.70 -6.66
N LEU A 22 24.53 -9.62 -6.40
CA LEU A 22 23.09 -9.35 -6.50
C LEU A 22 22.65 -8.28 -5.48
N ALA A 23 23.14 -8.38 -4.24
CA ALA A 23 22.92 -7.39 -3.20
C ALA A 23 23.40 -5.99 -3.61
N ASN A 24 24.63 -5.91 -4.14
CA ASN A 24 25.23 -4.64 -4.57
C ASN A 24 24.44 -4.05 -5.75
N ALA A 25 24.12 -4.87 -6.76
CA ALA A 25 23.32 -4.43 -7.90
C ALA A 25 21.96 -3.85 -7.47
N PHE A 26 21.24 -4.51 -6.55
CA PHE A 26 19.98 -3.97 -6.04
C PHE A 26 20.15 -2.69 -5.21
N SER A 27 21.25 -2.57 -4.48
CA SER A 27 21.56 -1.38 -3.70
C SER A 27 21.81 -0.19 -4.62
N ASP A 28 22.59 -0.39 -5.68
CA ASP A 28 22.86 0.60 -6.71
C ASP A 28 21.57 1.01 -7.44
N MET A 29 20.74 0.04 -7.85
CA MET A 29 19.45 0.31 -8.48
C MET A 29 18.51 1.10 -7.57
N ALA A 30 18.58 0.87 -6.26
CA ALA A 30 17.74 1.55 -5.27
C ALA A 30 18.28 2.93 -4.85
N GLY A 31 19.48 3.31 -5.29
CA GLY A 31 20.15 4.52 -4.82
C GLY A 31 20.46 4.50 -3.32
N VAL A 32 20.58 3.30 -2.72
CA VAL A 32 20.85 3.13 -1.29
C VAL A 32 22.20 2.44 -1.15
N ASN A 33 23.00 2.85 -0.16
CA ASN A 33 24.26 2.16 0.11
C ASN A 33 23.98 0.69 0.47
N GLY A 34 24.66 -0.27 -0.17
CA GLY A 34 24.48 -1.69 0.13
C GLY A 34 24.78 -2.07 1.57
N TYR A 35 25.63 -1.29 2.25
CA TYR A 35 25.80 -1.38 3.70
C TYR A 35 24.52 -1.00 4.47
N GLU A 36 23.81 0.06 4.07
CA GLU A 36 22.57 0.49 4.74
C GLU A 36 21.41 -0.48 4.49
N LEU A 37 21.27 -0.96 3.25
CA LEU A 37 20.27 -1.96 2.89
C LEU A 37 20.49 -3.29 3.64
N MET A 38 21.76 -3.71 3.82
CA MET A 38 22.10 -5.03 4.38
C MET A 38 22.35 -5.05 5.88
N GLN A 39 22.89 -3.96 6.47
CA GLN A 39 23.25 -3.91 7.90
C GLN A 39 22.24 -3.13 8.74
N ARG A 40 21.69 -2.02 8.22
CA ARG A 40 20.69 -1.23 8.96
C ARG A 40 19.26 -1.69 8.71
N GLY A 41 19.04 -2.59 7.75
CA GLY A 41 17.72 -3.12 7.43
C GLY A 41 16.74 -2.06 6.94
N LYS A 42 17.25 -0.92 6.45
CA LYS A 42 16.42 0.08 5.80
C LYS A 42 15.87 -0.54 4.52
N GLY A 43 14.54 -0.63 4.42
CA GLY A 43 13.90 -1.03 3.18
C GLY A 43 14.19 -0.02 2.08
N ALA A 44 14.19 -0.48 0.83
CA ALA A 44 14.33 0.38 -0.33
C ALA A 44 13.22 0.10 -1.34
N GLU A 45 12.79 1.11 -2.07
CA GLU A 45 11.74 0.98 -3.08
C GLU A 45 12.24 1.46 -4.45
N ILE A 46 11.97 0.67 -5.48
CA ILE A 46 12.33 1.00 -6.86
C ILE A 46 11.08 0.88 -7.71
N ASN A 47 10.76 1.93 -8.45
CA ASN A 47 9.74 1.85 -9.49
C ASN A 47 10.40 1.40 -10.79
N ILE A 48 9.94 0.28 -11.34
CA ILE A 48 10.38 -0.25 -12.62
C ILE A 48 9.21 -0.26 -13.59
N THR A 49 9.50 -0.15 -14.89
CA THR A 49 8.53 -0.42 -15.94
C THR A 49 8.98 -1.69 -16.65
N VAL A 50 8.13 -2.72 -16.64
CA VAL A 50 8.39 -3.98 -17.34
C VAL A 50 7.54 -4.05 -18.58
N ARG A 51 8.06 -4.67 -19.64
CA ARG A 51 7.27 -5.02 -20.81
C ARG A 51 6.73 -6.44 -20.61
N THR A 52 5.42 -6.60 -20.65
CA THR A 52 4.78 -7.92 -20.57
C THR A 52 5.04 -8.70 -21.85
N ALA A 53 4.81 -10.02 -21.81
CA ALA A 53 4.82 -10.87 -23.02
C ALA A 53 3.83 -10.39 -24.09
N THR A 54 2.78 -9.66 -23.70
CA THR A 54 1.81 -9.03 -24.60
C THR A 54 2.27 -7.68 -25.17
N GLY A 55 3.51 -7.26 -24.87
CA GLY A 55 4.10 -6.00 -25.32
C GLY A 55 3.66 -4.75 -24.53
N GLN A 56 2.75 -4.90 -23.56
CA GLN A 56 2.26 -3.81 -22.73
C GLN A 56 3.32 -3.37 -21.71
N LYS A 57 3.49 -2.06 -21.54
CA LYS A 57 4.33 -1.50 -20.49
C LYS A 57 3.54 -1.47 -19.18
N GLU A 58 4.05 -2.15 -18.16
CA GLU A 58 3.47 -2.17 -16.82
C GLU A 58 4.42 -1.59 -15.80
N ARG A 59 3.95 -0.65 -15.00
CA ARG A 59 4.69 -0.15 -13.84
C ARG A 59 4.57 -1.14 -12.68
N MET A 60 5.69 -1.44 -12.05
CA MET A 60 5.77 -2.25 -10.85
C MET A 60 6.67 -1.56 -9.84
N THR A 61 6.34 -1.67 -8.56
CA THR A 61 7.20 -1.21 -7.48
C THR A 61 7.84 -2.43 -6.82
N LEU A 62 9.17 -2.47 -6.80
CA LEU A 62 9.93 -3.48 -6.08
C LEU A 62 10.33 -2.92 -4.71
N ARG A 63 9.91 -3.61 -3.64
CA ARG A 63 10.36 -3.30 -2.27
C ARG A 63 11.39 -4.32 -1.82
N PHE A 64 12.54 -3.83 -1.39
CA PHE A 64 13.68 -4.63 -0.97
C PHE A 64 13.83 -4.55 0.54
N HIS A 65 14.03 -5.71 1.17
CA HIS A 65 14.42 -5.80 2.57
C HIS A 65 15.63 -6.71 2.69
N GLY A 66 16.76 -6.15 3.09
CA GLY A 66 17.99 -6.87 3.41
C GLY A 66 18.13 -7.06 4.92
N LYS A 67 18.62 -8.23 5.35
CA LYS A 67 19.03 -8.43 6.75
C LYS A 67 20.16 -9.45 6.86
N ARG A 68 21.04 -9.27 7.84
CA ARG A 68 22.03 -10.29 8.23
C ARG A 68 21.32 -11.44 8.94
N SER A 69 21.59 -12.66 8.48
CA SER A 69 21.14 -13.92 9.10
C SER A 69 22.33 -14.69 9.66
N TYR A 70 22.07 -15.72 10.46
CA TYR A 70 23.14 -16.57 11.00
C TYR A 70 24.04 -17.18 9.91
N TYR A 71 23.45 -17.61 8.80
CA TYR A 71 24.14 -18.24 7.68
C TYR A 71 24.59 -17.26 6.58
N GLY A 72 24.55 -15.94 6.82
CA GLY A 72 24.99 -14.94 5.86
C GLY A 72 23.98 -13.81 5.68
N ARG A 73 23.48 -13.62 4.45
CA ARG A 73 22.59 -12.50 4.09
C ARG A 73 21.26 -13.02 3.56
N ALA A 74 20.18 -12.39 3.98
CA ALA A 74 18.84 -12.63 3.47
C ALA A 74 18.32 -11.38 2.76
N ILE A 75 17.77 -11.56 1.56
CA ILE A 75 17.12 -10.49 0.78
C ILE A 75 15.71 -10.96 0.48
N VAL A 76 14.73 -10.12 0.80
CA VAL A 76 13.34 -10.30 0.38
C VAL A 76 12.99 -9.20 -0.61
N ILE A 77 12.52 -9.59 -1.78
CA ILE A 77 12.01 -8.68 -2.81
C ILE A 77 10.51 -8.88 -2.89
N ARG A 78 9.74 -7.84 -2.59
CA ARG A 78 8.30 -7.81 -2.78
C ARG A 78 8.00 -7.07 -4.06
N ILE A 79 7.44 -7.78 -5.03
CA ILE A 79 6.94 -7.19 -6.27
C ILE A 79 5.53 -6.68 -5.98
N ASN A 80 5.34 -5.37 -6.00
CA ASN A 80 4.04 -4.75 -5.91
C ASN A 80 3.56 -4.40 -7.33
N ARG A 81 2.57 -5.15 -7.79
CA ARG A 81 1.89 -4.92 -9.07
C ARG A 81 0.45 -4.54 -8.73
N ALA A 82 0.07 -3.30 -9.02
CA ALA A 82 -1.28 -2.80 -8.79
C ALA A 82 -2.26 -3.38 -9.83
N VAL A 83 -2.56 -4.67 -9.71
CA VAL A 83 -3.59 -5.31 -10.54
C VAL A 83 -4.94 -5.08 -9.88
N PHE A 84 -5.68 -4.12 -10.40
CA PHE A 84 -7.06 -3.88 -9.98
C PHE A 84 -7.94 -5.08 -10.37
N ARG A 85 -8.87 -5.46 -9.48
CA ARG A 85 -9.91 -6.46 -9.74
C ARG A 85 -11.25 -5.81 -9.44
N ASN A 86 -12.20 -5.93 -10.36
CA ASN A 86 -13.57 -5.50 -10.08
C ASN A 86 -14.30 -6.53 -9.19
N PHE A 87 -15.50 -6.21 -8.72
CA PHE A 87 -16.30 -7.08 -7.85
C PHE A 87 -16.41 -8.52 -8.38
N GLY A 88 -16.76 -8.69 -9.67
CA GLY A 88 -16.87 -10.00 -10.31
C GLY A 88 -15.57 -10.80 -10.40
N GLN A 89 -14.41 -10.18 -10.16
CA GLN A 89 -13.10 -10.83 -10.16
C GLN A 89 -12.51 -11.06 -8.77
N ILE A 90 -13.05 -10.41 -7.72
CA ILE A 90 -12.55 -10.56 -6.33
C ILE A 90 -12.89 -11.96 -5.79
N GLY A 91 -14.02 -12.52 -6.21
CA GLY A 91 -14.47 -13.85 -5.81
C GLY A 91 -15.36 -13.86 -4.55
N LEU A 92 -16.00 -12.74 -4.25
CA LEU A 92 -17.09 -12.69 -3.27
C LEU A 92 -18.27 -13.55 -3.74
N GLU A 93 -19.07 -14.05 -2.79
CA GLU A 93 -20.35 -14.65 -3.17
C GLU A 93 -21.33 -13.58 -3.66
N PRO A 94 -22.24 -13.87 -4.61
CA PRO A 94 -23.15 -12.87 -5.17
C PRO A 94 -23.93 -12.08 -4.11
N SER A 95 -24.41 -12.75 -3.06
CA SER A 95 -25.13 -12.11 -1.96
C SER A 95 -24.25 -11.14 -1.14
N GLN A 96 -22.94 -11.40 -1.06
CA GLN A 96 -21.99 -10.54 -0.36
C GLN A 96 -21.64 -9.31 -1.23
N GLU A 97 -21.53 -9.49 -2.54
CA GLU A 97 -21.37 -8.39 -3.48
C GLU A 97 -22.57 -7.43 -3.41
N GLU A 98 -23.79 -7.97 -3.40
CA GLU A 98 -25.02 -7.18 -3.21
C GLU A 98 -25.06 -6.45 -1.86
N GLU A 99 -24.56 -7.07 -0.79
CA GLU A 99 -24.45 -6.44 0.52
C GLU A 99 -23.44 -5.28 0.52
N LEU A 100 -22.29 -5.44 -0.13
CA LEU A 100 -21.35 -4.33 -0.33
C LEU A 100 -21.97 -3.20 -1.14
N HIS A 101 -22.67 -3.52 -2.24
CA HIS A 101 -23.37 -2.51 -3.04
C HIS A 101 -24.38 -1.73 -2.20
N ARG A 102 -25.22 -2.40 -1.41
CA ARG A 102 -26.16 -1.74 -0.49
C ARG A 102 -25.47 -0.88 0.55
N ALA A 103 -24.29 -1.28 1.03
CA ALA A 103 -23.52 -0.46 1.97
C ALA A 103 -23.03 0.85 1.35
N LEU A 104 -22.85 0.93 0.03
CA LEU A 104 -22.47 2.16 -0.66
C LEU A 104 -23.60 3.18 -0.76
N ASP A 105 -24.85 2.79 -0.53
CA ASP A 105 -26.00 3.70 -0.53
C ASP A 105 -26.08 4.58 0.73
N TYR A 106 -25.28 4.27 1.77
CA TYR A 106 -25.20 5.09 2.97
C TYR A 106 -24.60 6.45 2.67
N ARG A 107 -25.25 7.53 3.15
CA ARG A 107 -24.70 8.89 3.02
C ARG A 107 -23.50 9.15 3.93
N HIS A 108 -23.47 8.51 5.10
CA HIS A 108 -22.41 8.68 6.08
C HIS A 108 -22.27 7.45 6.97
N GLY A 109 -21.11 7.34 7.63
CA GLY A 109 -20.75 6.21 8.49
C GLY A 109 -19.43 5.58 8.07
N VAL A 110 -19.03 4.54 8.78
CA VAL A 110 -17.77 3.81 8.52
C VAL A 110 -18.09 2.45 7.90
N ILE A 111 -17.46 2.15 6.77
CA ILE A 111 -17.37 0.80 6.21
C ILE A 111 -15.94 0.30 6.39
N LEU A 112 -15.79 -0.83 7.09
CA LEU A 112 -14.50 -1.42 7.41
C LEU A 112 -14.27 -2.66 6.55
N VAL A 113 -13.19 -2.67 5.76
CA VAL A 113 -12.67 -3.89 5.13
C VAL A 113 -11.52 -4.41 5.97
N THR A 114 -11.67 -5.61 6.53
CA THR A 114 -10.70 -6.19 7.46
C THR A 114 -10.12 -7.49 6.95
N GLY A 115 -9.00 -7.91 7.53
CA GLY A 115 -8.25 -9.10 7.13
C GLY A 115 -6.75 -8.94 7.39
N ALA A 116 -6.01 -10.04 7.35
CA ALA A 116 -4.55 -10.02 7.47
C ALA A 116 -3.86 -9.31 6.27
N THR A 117 -2.54 -9.13 6.33
CA THR A 117 -1.77 -8.62 5.19
C THR A 117 -1.89 -9.56 3.99
N GLY A 118 -2.20 -9.02 2.81
CA GLY A 118 -2.35 -9.80 1.58
C GLY A 118 -3.70 -10.51 1.41
N SER A 119 -4.70 -10.20 2.24
CA SER A 119 -6.08 -10.66 2.12
C SER A 119 -6.91 -9.95 1.04
N GLY A 120 -6.33 -8.98 0.32
CA GLY A 120 -7.00 -8.28 -0.78
C GLY A 120 -7.81 -7.04 -0.38
N LYS A 121 -7.72 -6.56 0.87
CA LYS A 121 -8.50 -5.40 1.38
C LYS A 121 -8.47 -4.19 0.46
N SER A 122 -7.28 -3.76 0.06
CA SER A 122 -7.09 -2.58 -0.78
C SER A 122 -7.77 -2.70 -2.14
N ASN A 123 -7.85 -3.91 -2.69
CA ASN A 123 -8.50 -4.17 -3.96
C ASN A 123 -10.03 -4.09 -3.83
N THR A 124 -10.58 -4.69 -2.77
CA THR A 124 -12.01 -4.57 -2.43
C THR A 124 -12.41 -3.12 -2.14
N LEU A 125 -11.58 -2.40 -1.36
CA LEU A 125 -11.75 -0.98 -1.08
C LEU A 125 -11.76 -0.16 -2.37
N GLU A 126 -10.81 -0.40 -3.27
CA GLU A 126 -10.75 0.28 -4.57
C GLU A 126 -11.95 -0.06 -5.47
N ALA A 127 -12.45 -1.31 -5.43
CA ALA A 127 -13.64 -1.70 -6.17
C ALA A 127 -14.88 -0.95 -5.68
N MET A 128 -15.03 -0.80 -4.36
CA MET A 128 -16.07 0.01 -3.74
C MET A 128 -15.98 1.49 -4.16
N ILE A 129 -14.78 2.06 -4.15
CA ILE A 129 -14.57 3.47 -4.52
C ILE A 129 -14.88 3.70 -6.00
N ARG A 130 -14.42 2.83 -6.90
CA ARG A 130 -14.77 2.91 -8.33
C ARG A 130 -16.26 2.76 -8.59
N LYS A 131 -16.95 1.97 -7.76
CA LYS A 131 -18.41 1.87 -7.82
C LYS A 131 -19.07 3.18 -7.39
N LEU A 132 -18.55 3.86 -6.35
CA LEU A 132 -19.01 5.19 -5.95
C LEU A 132 -18.77 6.23 -7.05
N ASP A 133 -17.59 6.21 -7.69
CA ASP A 133 -17.29 7.08 -8.86
C ASP A 133 -18.35 6.89 -9.96
N GLN A 134 -18.69 5.64 -10.29
CA GLN A 134 -19.70 5.30 -11.28
C GLN A 134 -21.11 5.75 -10.87
N LEU A 135 -21.52 5.49 -9.62
CA LEU A 135 -22.85 5.83 -9.12
C LEU A 135 -23.07 7.35 -9.06
N HIS A 136 -22.01 8.10 -8.78
CA HIS A 136 -22.08 9.55 -8.62
C HIS A 136 -21.58 10.35 -9.81
N GLN A 137 -21.17 9.68 -10.90
CA GLN A 137 -20.62 10.33 -12.10
C GLN A 137 -19.49 11.32 -11.76
N CYS A 138 -18.64 10.95 -10.79
CA CYS A 138 -17.56 11.78 -10.26
C CYS A 138 -17.99 13.14 -9.64
N HIS A 139 -19.27 13.32 -9.27
CA HIS A 139 -19.76 14.54 -8.59
C HIS A 139 -19.50 14.55 -7.07
N LYS A 140 -18.80 13.55 -6.54
CA LYS A 140 -18.46 13.43 -5.12
C LYS A 140 -16.96 13.60 -4.95
N ASN A 141 -16.55 14.46 -4.03
CA ASN A 141 -15.13 14.64 -3.72
C ASN A 141 -14.63 13.45 -2.89
N ILE A 142 -13.92 12.52 -3.54
CA ILE A 142 -13.31 11.37 -2.88
C ILE A 142 -11.85 11.69 -2.56
N ILE A 143 -11.51 11.66 -1.28
CA ILE A 143 -10.14 11.85 -0.81
C ILE A 143 -9.58 10.53 -0.27
N GLN A 144 -8.54 10.02 -0.92
CA GLN A 144 -7.83 8.82 -0.50
C GLN A 144 -6.50 9.18 0.17
N ILE A 145 -6.14 8.47 1.24
CA ILE A 145 -4.86 8.65 1.94
C ILE A 145 -4.16 7.29 2.01
N GLY A 146 -2.87 7.22 1.69
CA GLY A 146 -2.17 5.93 1.73
C GLY A 146 -0.64 6.02 1.68
N ASN A 147 0.01 4.95 2.15
CA ASN A 147 1.47 4.78 2.06
C ASN A 147 1.82 3.36 1.57
N PRO A 148 2.01 3.15 0.25
CA PRO A 148 1.87 4.12 -0.83
C PRO A 148 0.40 4.21 -1.30
N ILE A 149 0.12 5.09 -2.26
CA ILE A 149 -1.12 5.00 -3.04
C ILE A 149 -1.05 3.76 -3.93
N GLU A 150 -1.91 2.77 -3.67
CA GLU A 150 -1.89 1.49 -4.38
C GLU A 150 -2.46 1.58 -5.81
N PHE A 151 -3.52 2.36 -6.00
CA PHE A 151 -4.21 2.52 -7.28
C PHE A 151 -4.30 4.01 -7.65
N PRO A 152 -3.27 4.55 -8.33
CA PRO A 152 -3.29 5.93 -8.79
C PRO A 152 -4.48 6.20 -9.71
N ASN A 153 -5.16 7.32 -9.49
CA ASN A 153 -6.27 7.81 -10.31
C ASN A 153 -6.20 9.34 -10.39
N ASP A 154 -6.05 9.86 -11.60
CA ASP A 154 -5.86 11.30 -11.85
C ASP A 154 -7.14 12.13 -11.56
N ASP A 155 -8.31 11.49 -11.49
CA ASP A 155 -9.59 12.14 -11.23
C ASP A 155 -9.92 12.25 -9.73
N ARG A 156 -9.06 11.73 -8.84
CA ARG A 156 -9.29 11.72 -7.38
C ARG A 156 -8.18 12.42 -6.63
N MET A 157 -8.52 13.06 -5.52
CA MET A 157 -7.52 13.57 -4.58
C MET A 157 -6.89 12.39 -3.83
N GLN A 158 -5.59 12.18 -4.02
CA GLN A 158 -4.85 11.10 -3.37
C GLN A 158 -3.65 11.69 -2.62
N LEU A 159 -3.64 11.55 -1.30
CA LEU A 159 -2.59 12.06 -0.42
C LEU A 159 -1.62 10.93 -0.05
N PRO A 160 -0.41 10.90 -0.63
CA PRO A 160 0.62 9.97 -0.19
C PRO A 160 1.16 10.40 1.18
N VAL A 161 1.25 9.44 2.09
CA VAL A 161 1.86 9.65 3.41
C VAL A 161 3.30 9.12 3.36
N TYR A 162 4.26 9.93 3.81
CA TYR A 162 5.68 9.58 3.84
C TYR A 162 6.15 9.43 5.29
N GLY A 163 6.50 8.20 5.68
CA GLY A 163 6.86 7.87 7.06
C GLY A 163 5.65 7.58 7.95
N ASP A 164 5.88 7.00 9.12
CA ASP A 164 4.80 6.58 10.03
C ASP A 164 4.23 7.75 10.85
N ASP A 165 5.01 8.80 11.14
CA ASP A 165 4.59 9.91 12.01
C ASP A 165 3.64 10.93 11.33
N SER A 166 3.40 10.83 10.02
CA SER A 166 2.66 11.83 9.24
C SER A 166 1.19 11.46 8.95
N TRP A 167 0.72 10.30 9.41
CA TRP A 167 -0.66 9.84 9.18
C TRP A 167 -1.70 10.75 9.85
N GLY A 168 -1.50 11.12 11.13
CA GLY A 168 -2.43 11.98 11.85
C GLY A 168 -2.61 13.37 11.21
N GLU A 169 -1.53 13.95 10.68
CA GLU A 169 -1.58 15.23 9.96
C GLU A 169 -2.33 15.08 8.62
N ALA A 170 -1.99 14.06 7.83
CA ALA A 170 -2.65 13.80 6.56
C ALA A 170 -4.16 13.55 6.71
N LEU A 171 -4.58 12.83 7.76
CA LEU A 171 -5.99 12.64 8.09
C LEU A 171 -6.70 13.96 8.40
N LYS A 172 -6.07 14.83 9.22
CA LYS A 172 -6.62 16.15 9.59
C LYS A 172 -6.72 17.08 8.38
N ASP A 173 -5.72 17.08 7.52
CA ASP A 173 -5.69 17.92 6.32
C ASP A 173 -6.75 17.47 5.31
N ALA A 174 -6.90 16.16 5.11
CA ALA A 174 -7.95 15.61 4.26
C ALA A 174 -9.35 16.01 4.71
N MET A 175 -9.63 16.04 6.01
CA MET A 175 -10.92 16.51 6.52
C MET A 175 -11.19 18.01 6.26
N ARG A 176 -10.16 18.80 5.96
CA ARG A 176 -10.28 20.23 5.62
C ARG A 176 -10.36 20.47 4.11
N MET A 177 -10.29 19.43 3.30
CA MET A 177 -10.35 19.49 1.85
C MET A 177 -11.75 19.19 1.30
N ASP A 178 -12.79 19.40 2.12
CA ASP A 178 -14.20 19.23 1.77
C ASP A 178 -14.53 17.83 1.18
N PRO A 179 -14.11 16.72 1.84
CA PRO A 179 -14.40 15.38 1.32
C PRO A 179 -15.90 15.10 1.40
N ASP A 180 -16.49 14.50 0.38
CA ASP A 180 -17.77 13.80 0.54
C ASP A 180 -17.55 12.37 1.04
N ILE A 181 -16.52 11.73 0.48
CA ILE A 181 -16.11 10.37 0.79
C ILE A 181 -14.67 10.43 1.28
N PHE A 182 -14.45 9.88 2.47
CA PHE A 182 -13.17 9.88 3.15
C PHE A 182 -12.59 8.47 3.17
N SER A 183 -11.44 8.25 2.51
CA SER A 183 -10.88 6.91 2.34
C SER A 183 -9.44 6.79 2.82
N PRO A 184 -9.19 6.77 4.13
CA PRO A 184 -7.87 6.44 4.65
C PRO A 184 -7.56 4.96 4.45
N GLY A 185 -6.38 4.65 3.93
CA GLY A 185 -5.97 3.27 3.61
C GLY A 185 -5.96 2.37 4.84
N GLU A 186 -5.51 2.87 5.99
CA GLU A 186 -5.61 2.21 7.29
C GLU A 186 -5.53 3.26 8.41
N PHE A 187 -5.83 2.84 9.64
CA PHE A 187 -5.47 3.56 10.87
C PHE A 187 -4.88 2.55 11.87
N ARG A 188 -3.86 2.99 12.59
CA ARG A 188 -2.96 2.15 13.40
C ARG A 188 -3.08 2.43 14.88
N ASP A 189 -3.32 3.68 15.25
CA ASP A 189 -3.41 4.13 16.64
C ASP A 189 -4.76 4.78 16.98
N ALA A 190 -4.90 5.13 18.27
CA ALA A 190 -6.13 5.68 18.81
C ALA A 190 -6.41 7.11 18.31
N GLU A 191 -5.39 7.94 18.08
CA GLU A 191 -5.59 9.30 17.59
C GLU A 191 -6.13 9.27 16.16
N GLU A 192 -5.50 8.49 15.30
CA GLU A 192 -5.95 8.26 13.92
C GLU A 192 -7.37 7.70 13.88
N ALA A 193 -7.66 6.69 14.72
CA ALA A 193 -8.99 6.10 14.79
C ALA A 193 -10.05 7.14 15.20
N GLN A 194 -9.77 8.04 16.16
CA GLN A 194 -10.71 9.10 16.52
C GLN A 194 -10.99 10.04 15.34
N ILE A 195 -9.98 10.40 14.54
CA ILE A 195 -10.16 11.27 13.37
C ILE A 195 -11.05 10.59 12.33
N VAL A 196 -10.80 9.30 12.04
CA VAL A 196 -11.60 8.50 11.12
C VAL A 196 -13.07 8.45 11.54
N PHE A 197 -13.35 8.12 12.81
CA PHE A 197 -14.71 8.07 13.31
C PHE A 197 -15.35 9.46 13.45
N GLN A 198 -14.56 10.50 13.69
CA GLN A 198 -15.05 11.88 13.69
C GLN A 198 -15.50 12.29 12.29
N GLY A 199 -14.76 11.92 11.23
CA GLY A 199 -15.16 12.15 9.84
C GLY A 199 -16.51 11.52 9.52
N ALA A 200 -16.74 10.28 9.96
CA ALA A 200 -18.02 9.62 9.81
C ALA A 200 -19.16 10.31 10.60
N ALA A 201 -18.86 10.80 11.81
CA ALA A 201 -19.82 11.52 12.65
C ALA A 201 -20.20 12.90 12.09
N THR A 202 -19.31 13.55 11.33
CA THR A 202 -19.57 14.85 10.70
C THR A 202 -20.28 14.75 9.35
N GLY A 203 -20.72 13.56 8.94
CA GLY A 203 -21.59 13.38 7.77
C GLY A 203 -20.90 12.80 6.53
N HIS A 204 -19.67 12.32 6.65
CA HIS A 204 -18.93 11.72 5.53
C HIS A 204 -19.10 10.20 5.49
N LEU A 205 -19.16 9.64 4.29
CA LEU A 205 -19.02 8.19 4.12
C LEU A 205 -17.53 7.85 4.19
N THR A 206 -17.13 7.04 5.16
CA THR A 206 -15.74 6.70 5.42
C THR A 206 -15.48 5.23 5.07
N LEU A 207 -14.58 4.97 4.13
CA LEU A 207 -14.19 3.62 3.75
C LEU A 207 -12.73 3.40 4.12
N THR A 208 -12.43 2.38 4.91
CA THR A 208 -11.05 2.18 5.40
C THR A 208 -10.77 0.72 5.70
N THR A 209 -9.51 0.41 6.00
CA THR A 209 -9.10 -0.96 6.32
C THR A 209 -8.56 -1.09 7.74
N LEU A 210 -8.71 -2.29 8.29
CA LEU A 210 -8.15 -2.66 9.60
C LEU A 210 -7.59 -4.08 9.55
N HIS A 211 -6.56 -4.37 10.34
CA HIS A 211 -5.96 -5.70 10.41
C HIS A 211 -6.56 -6.51 11.56
N THR A 212 -7.64 -7.21 11.27
CA THR A 212 -8.27 -8.21 12.15
C THR A 212 -8.62 -9.45 11.33
N ASN A 213 -8.71 -10.62 11.97
CA ASN A 213 -8.89 -11.88 11.24
C ASN A 213 -10.36 -12.26 11.05
N ASN A 214 -11.27 -11.63 11.79
CA ASN A 214 -12.71 -11.85 11.68
C ASN A 214 -13.47 -10.61 12.18
N VAL A 215 -14.78 -10.62 12.00
CA VAL A 215 -15.68 -9.54 12.43
C VAL A 215 -15.65 -9.36 13.95
N ALA A 216 -15.71 -10.45 14.72
CA ALA A 216 -15.72 -10.37 16.19
C ALA A 216 -14.48 -9.62 16.74
N GLN A 217 -13.28 -9.96 16.25
CA GLN A 217 -12.02 -9.31 16.63
C GLN A 217 -11.95 -7.84 16.20
N THR A 218 -12.73 -7.43 15.19
CA THR A 218 -12.80 -6.03 14.75
C THR A 218 -13.29 -5.14 15.88
N PHE A 219 -14.32 -5.55 16.62
CA PHE A 219 -14.82 -4.76 17.73
C PHE A 219 -13.82 -4.67 18.90
N SER A 220 -13.16 -5.77 19.25
CA SER A 220 -12.10 -5.76 20.28
C SER A 220 -10.91 -4.89 19.87
N ARG A 221 -10.56 -4.87 18.57
CA ARG A 221 -9.51 -3.98 18.06
C ARG A 221 -9.92 -2.51 18.14
N LEU A 222 -11.17 -2.19 17.83
CA LEU A 222 -11.69 -0.82 17.96
C LEU A 222 -11.73 -0.35 19.43
N ASP A 223 -12.04 -1.24 20.37
CA ASP A 223 -11.94 -0.95 21.81
C ASP A 223 -10.50 -0.64 22.23
N PHE A 224 -9.54 -1.42 21.74
CA PHE A 224 -8.11 -1.16 21.98
C PHE A 224 -7.70 0.22 21.44
N LEU A 225 -8.23 0.61 20.29
CA LEU A 225 -8.05 1.92 19.66
C LEU A 225 -8.94 3.02 20.26
N LYS A 226 -9.58 2.74 21.40
CA LYS A 226 -10.38 3.69 22.19
C LYS A 226 -11.61 4.24 21.47
N ILE A 227 -12.15 3.52 20.49
CA ILE A 227 -13.45 3.82 19.91
C ILE A 227 -14.53 3.24 20.81
N GLY A 228 -15.34 4.09 21.43
CA GLY A 228 -16.45 3.67 22.30
C GLY A 228 -17.48 2.81 21.56
N ARG A 229 -18.05 1.81 22.25
CA ARG A 229 -19.04 0.89 21.68
C ARG A 229 -20.34 1.58 21.22
N ASP A 230 -20.66 2.72 21.81
CA ASP A 230 -21.68 3.65 21.34
C ASP A 230 -21.38 4.18 19.93
N LYS A 231 -20.17 4.73 19.72
CA LYS A 231 -19.71 5.18 18.39
C LYS A 231 -19.67 4.02 17.39
N GLN A 232 -19.22 2.84 17.82
CA GLN A 232 -19.20 1.65 16.95
C GLN A 232 -20.62 1.30 16.47
N GLY A 233 -21.59 1.23 17.39
CA GLY A 233 -22.98 0.93 17.06
C GLY A 233 -23.69 2.01 16.23
N ASP A 234 -23.24 3.26 16.32
CA ASP A 234 -23.92 4.40 15.69
C ASP A 234 -23.36 4.75 14.31
N LEU A 235 -22.05 4.56 14.14
CA LEU A 235 -21.33 5.03 12.96
C LEU A 235 -20.92 3.91 12.01
N ILE A 236 -20.67 2.69 12.49
CA ILE A 236 -20.31 1.59 11.58
C ILE A 236 -21.56 1.17 10.80
N ARG A 237 -21.41 0.97 9.49
CA ARG A 237 -22.47 0.49 8.59
C ARG A 237 -22.26 -0.96 8.22
N LEU A 238 -21.01 -1.31 7.93
CA LEU A 238 -20.63 -2.64 7.51
C LEU A 238 -19.20 -2.96 7.98
N VAL A 239 -18.99 -4.19 8.44
CA VAL A 239 -17.67 -4.78 8.63
C VAL A 239 -17.56 -5.98 7.68
N ALA A 240 -16.62 -5.92 6.72
CA ALA A 240 -16.32 -7.01 5.80
C ALA A 240 -14.96 -7.59 6.15
N SER A 241 -14.90 -8.78 6.75
CA SER A 241 -13.64 -9.47 7.03
C SER A 241 -13.34 -10.48 5.94
N GLN A 242 -12.14 -10.41 5.35
CA GLN A 242 -11.79 -11.22 4.19
C GLN A 242 -10.41 -11.88 4.27
N GLU A 243 -10.28 -12.98 3.53
CA GLU A 243 -9.04 -13.71 3.28
C GLU A 243 -8.97 -14.13 1.79
N LEU A 244 -7.75 -14.30 1.25
CA LEU A 244 -7.55 -14.87 -0.08
C LEU A 244 -7.07 -16.32 0.03
N VAL A 245 -7.83 -17.24 -0.54
CA VAL A 245 -7.48 -18.66 -0.62
C VAL A 245 -7.05 -19.05 -2.04
N PRO A 246 -6.09 -19.97 -2.21
CA PRO A 246 -5.63 -20.41 -3.53
C PRO A 246 -6.73 -21.14 -4.32
N LEU A 247 -6.86 -20.81 -5.61
CA LEU A 247 -7.71 -21.54 -6.54
C LEU A 247 -6.98 -22.77 -7.08
N LEU A 248 -7.69 -23.90 -7.15
CA LEU A 248 -7.19 -25.10 -7.81
C LEU A 248 -6.91 -24.83 -9.29
N CYS A 249 -5.81 -25.40 -9.80
CA CYS A 249 -5.50 -25.31 -11.21
C CYS A 249 -6.58 -26.02 -12.05
N PRO A 250 -7.20 -25.36 -13.04
CA PRO A 250 -8.26 -25.97 -13.84
C PRO A 250 -7.76 -27.13 -14.71
N HIS A 251 -6.46 -27.18 -15.04
CA HIS A 251 -5.87 -28.21 -15.91
C HIS A 251 -5.51 -29.51 -15.20
N CYS A 252 -5.18 -29.46 -13.91
CA CYS A 252 -4.74 -30.65 -13.16
C CYS A 252 -5.55 -30.93 -11.89
N ARG A 253 -6.64 -30.19 -11.66
CA ARG A 253 -7.60 -30.56 -10.63
C ARG A 253 -8.23 -31.91 -10.98
N LYS A 254 -8.32 -32.78 -9.99
CA LYS A 254 -8.94 -34.10 -10.09
C LYS A 254 -9.73 -34.40 -8.81
N PRO A 255 -10.73 -35.30 -8.89
CA PRO A 255 -11.45 -35.80 -7.73
C PRO A 255 -10.55 -36.12 -6.55
N ASP A 256 -10.88 -35.63 -5.35
CA ASP A 256 -10.12 -35.94 -4.15
C ASP A 256 -10.49 -37.34 -3.62
N PRO A 257 -9.51 -38.26 -3.47
CA PRO A 257 -9.77 -39.60 -2.95
C PRO A 257 -10.31 -39.58 -1.51
N ARG A 258 -10.07 -38.50 -0.75
CA ARG A 258 -10.60 -38.26 0.61
C ARG A 258 -12.00 -37.64 0.58
N GLY A 259 -12.65 -37.53 -0.57
CA GLY A 259 -13.92 -36.82 -0.71
C GLY A 259 -15.01 -37.25 0.28
N ARG A 260 -15.09 -38.55 0.59
CA ARG A 260 -16.02 -39.08 1.61
C ARG A 260 -15.69 -38.58 3.02
N GLU A 261 -14.43 -38.66 3.42
CA GLU A 261 -13.96 -38.16 4.73
C GLU A 261 -14.20 -36.65 4.87
N ILE A 262 -13.95 -35.90 3.79
CA ILE A 262 -14.19 -34.45 3.74
C ILE A 262 -15.70 -34.17 3.91
N ALA A 263 -16.58 -34.89 3.20
CA ALA A 263 -18.03 -34.74 3.34
C ALA A 263 -18.48 -35.03 4.79
N GLU A 264 -18.01 -36.15 5.36
CA GLU A 264 -18.34 -36.55 6.73
C GLU A 264 -17.92 -35.48 7.74
N ARG A 265 -16.74 -34.87 7.57
CA ARG A 265 -16.27 -33.75 8.42
C ARG A 265 -17.11 -32.49 8.25
N LEU A 266 -17.43 -32.11 7.02
CA LEU A 266 -18.23 -30.91 6.76
C LEU A 266 -19.65 -30.99 7.34
N ILE A 267 -20.24 -32.19 7.43
CA ILE A 267 -21.56 -32.38 8.04
C ILE A 267 -21.53 -32.19 9.56
N GLN A 268 -20.40 -32.50 10.21
CA GLN A 268 -20.23 -32.24 11.64
C GLN A 268 -20.12 -30.74 11.96
N ILE A 269 -19.84 -29.91 10.96
CA ILE A 269 -19.81 -28.46 11.11
C ILE A 269 -21.25 -27.95 11.05
N VAL A 270 -21.66 -27.27 12.11
CA VAL A 270 -22.98 -26.64 12.15
C VAL A 270 -22.95 -25.41 11.25
N PHE A 271 -23.72 -25.46 10.16
CA PHE A 271 -24.11 -24.29 9.37
C PHE A 271 -25.57 -23.95 9.72
N PRO A 272 -25.83 -23.08 10.71
CA PRO A 272 -27.19 -22.72 11.10
C PRO A 272 -27.93 -22.12 9.90
N ASN A 273 -29.20 -22.51 9.71
CA ASN A 273 -30.06 -21.93 8.68
C ASN A 273 -29.52 -22.02 7.23
N ARG A 274 -28.77 -23.09 6.90
CA ARG A 274 -28.23 -23.36 5.54
C ARG A 274 -28.63 -24.73 4.99
N PRO A 275 -29.92 -24.94 4.69
CA PRO A 275 -30.38 -26.21 4.11
C PRO A 275 -29.78 -26.47 2.72
N ASP A 276 -29.46 -25.41 1.97
CA ASP A 276 -28.82 -25.47 0.66
C ASP A 276 -27.39 -26.04 0.74
N LEU A 277 -26.60 -25.57 1.70
CA LEU A 277 -25.23 -26.06 1.91
C LEU A 277 -25.24 -27.48 2.48
N LYS A 278 -26.14 -27.77 3.45
CA LYS A 278 -26.36 -29.15 3.93
C LYS A 278 -26.74 -30.09 2.78
N ALA A 279 -27.63 -29.66 1.88
CA ALA A 279 -28.01 -30.44 0.70
C ALA A 279 -26.85 -30.60 -0.30
N ALA A 280 -26.04 -29.57 -0.54
CA ALA A 280 -24.87 -29.66 -1.39
C ALA A 280 -23.82 -30.65 -0.84
N ILE A 281 -23.57 -30.62 0.48
CA ILE A 281 -22.67 -31.55 1.17
C ILE A 281 -23.28 -32.97 1.20
N THR A 282 -24.60 -33.10 1.38
CA THR A 282 -25.28 -34.41 1.36
C THR A 282 -25.28 -35.02 -0.03
N LYS A 283 -25.51 -34.23 -1.08
CA LYS A 283 -25.37 -34.64 -2.49
C LYS A 283 -23.93 -35.01 -2.83
N ALA A 284 -22.96 -34.41 -2.14
CA ALA A 284 -21.56 -34.81 -2.21
C ALA A 284 -21.26 -36.16 -1.54
N GLN A 285 -22.15 -36.70 -0.69
CA GLN A 285 -21.95 -38.00 -0.08
C GLN A 285 -22.00 -39.10 -1.15
N GLY A 286 -20.84 -39.66 -1.49
CA GLY A 286 -20.71 -40.76 -2.46
C GLY A 286 -20.38 -40.35 -3.89
N MET A 287 -20.33 -39.05 -4.18
CA MET A 287 -19.72 -38.49 -5.39
C MET A 287 -18.48 -37.69 -4.98
N THR A 288 -17.52 -37.46 -5.86
CA THR A 288 -16.33 -36.62 -5.56
C THR A 288 -16.51 -35.21 -6.11
N PRO A 289 -17.30 -34.30 -5.48
CA PRO A 289 -17.30 -32.89 -5.88
C PRO A 289 -16.14 -32.11 -5.24
N PHE A 290 -15.38 -32.75 -4.35
CA PHE A 290 -14.13 -32.22 -3.84
C PHE A 290 -13.00 -32.54 -4.79
N PHE A 291 -12.13 -31.56 -4.98
CA PHE A 291 -11.00 -31.67 -5.89
C PHE A 291 -9.72 -31.36 -5.13
N HIS A 292 -8.65 -32.03 -5.53
CA HIS A 292 -7.28 -31.58 -5.26
C HIS A 292 -6.54 -31.42 -6.59
N ALA A 293 -5.33 -30.87 -6.55
CA ALA A 293 -4.48 -30.75 -7.71
C ALA A 293 -3.04 -31.10 -7.33
N GLU A 294 -2.38 -31.90 -8.16
CA GLU A 294 -0.99 -32.36 -7.91
C GLU A 294 0.06 -31.44 -8.56
N GLY A 295 -0.36 -30.55 -9.45
CA GLY A 295 0.53 -29.69 -10.23
C GLY A 295 0.68 -30.16 -11.68
N CYS A 296 0.89 -29.20 -12.57
CA CYS A 296 1.18 -29.42 -13.98
C CYS A 296 1.97 -28.22 -14.54
N PRO A 297 2.52 -28.31 -15.77
CA PRO A 297 3.24 -27.19 -16.38
C PRO A 297 2.44 -25.88 -16.43
N ALA A 298 1.13 -25.94 -16.65
CA ALA A 298 0.26 -24.75 -16.74
C ALA A 298 0.12 -23.96 -15.42
N CYS A 299 0.45 -24.59 -14.28
CA CYS A 299 0.52 -23.96 -12.95
C CYS A 299 1.92 -24.05 -12.33
N HIS A 300 2.95 -24.28 -13.14
CA HIS A 300 4.34 -24.42 -12.68
C HIS A 300 4.50 -25.49 -11.59
N ASN A 301 3.76 -26.59 -11.72
CA ASN A 301 3.72 -27.71 -10.77
C ASN A 301 3.28 -27.35 -9.35
N LEU A 302 2.51 -26.27 -9.17
CA LEU A 302 2.03 -25.83 -7.86
C LEU A 302 0.67 -26.44 -7.45
N GLY A 303 -0.11 -26.91 -8.42
CA GLY A 303 -1.49 -27.36 -8.20
C GLY A 303 -2.50 -26.23 -8.06
N VAL A 304 -2.05 -24.98 -7.89
CA VAL A 304 -2.90 -23.79 -7.76
C VAL A 304 -2.56 -22.75 -8.83
N LYS A 305 -3.56 -21.94 -9.21
CA LYS A 305 -3.35 -20.82 -10.13
C LYS A 305 -4.34 -19.71 -9.82
N GLY A 306 -3.84 -18.61 -9.27
CA GLY A 306 -4.65 -17.51 -8.78
C GLY A 306 -5.25 -17.76 -7.40
N ARG A 307 -6.05 -16.80 -6.94
CA ARG A 307 -6.69 -16.80 -5.63
C ARG A 307 -8.11 -16.28 -5.74
N THR A 308 -8.95 -16.66 -4.78
CA THR A 308 -10.33 -16.16 -4.63
C THR A 308 -10.52 -15.64 -3.22
N CYS A 309 -11.39 -14.65 -3.06
CA CYS A 309 -11.79 -14.14 -1.76
C CYS A 309 -12.76 -15.09 -1.06
N ILE A 310 -12.55 -15.28 0.24
CA ILE A 310 -13.59 -15.69 1.18
C ILE A 310 -13.80 -14.53 2.14
N ALA A 311 -15.05 -14.25 2.47
CA ALA A 311 -15.38 -13.13 3.33
C ALA A 311 -16.55 -13.46 4.25
N GLU A 312 -16.66 -12.71 5.34
CA GLU A 312 -17.85 -12.60 6.17
C GLU A 312 -18.20 -11.12 6.33
N LEU A 313 -19.48 -10.79 6.17
CA LEU A 313 -19.97 -9.41 6.14
C LEU A 313 -20.99 -9.25 7.25
N LEU A 314 -20.78 -8.26 8.11
CA LEU A 314 -21.70 -7.90 9.18
C LEU A 314 -22.23 -6.49 8.95
N HIS A 315 -23.49 -6.42 8.57
CA HIS A 315 -24.26 -5.18 8.60
C HIS A 315 -24.64 -4.79 10.03
N ILE A 316 -24.40 -3.53 10.41
CA ILE A 316 -24.77 -3.03 11.74
C ILE A 316 -26.24 -2.58 11.72
N SER A 317 -27.11 -3.55 11.95
CA SER A 317 -28.56 -3.33 12.14
C SER A 317 -28.87 -2.56 13.44
N PRO A 318 -30.09 -2.03 13.62
CA PRO A 318 -30.53 -1.44 14.89
C PRO A 318 -30.39 -2.38 16.10
N ASP A 319 -30.52 -3.68 15.89
CA ASP A 319 -30.45 -4.68 16.96
C ASP A 319 -29.01 -4.92 17.39
N ILE A 320 -28.11 -5.06 16.41
CA ILE A 320 -26.67 -5.15 16.63
C ILE A 320 -26.13 -3.85 17.24
N SER A 321 -26.61 -2.69 16.81
CA SER A 321 -26.28 -1.40 17.42
C SER A 321 -26.64 -1.35 18.90
N ARG A 322 -27.83 -1.86 19.29
CA ARG A 322 -28.21 -1.99 20.71
C ARG A 322 -27.33 -2.97 21.47
N MET A 323 -26.92 -4.08 20.86
CA MET A 323 -25.99 -5.04 21.47
C MET A 323 -24.62 -4.40 21.72
N LEU A 324 -24.08 -3.68 20.73
CA LEU A 324 -22.84 -2.93 20.87
C LEU A 324 -22.92 -1.92 22.01
N ARG A 325 -23.98 -1.09 22.08
CA ARG A 325 -24.18 -0.13 23.19
C ARG A 325 -24.30 -0.79 24.57
N LYS A 326 -24.71 -2.07 24.64
CA LYS A 326 -24.73 -2.87 25.88
C LYS A 326 -23.40 -3.58 26.17
N ASN A 327 -22.37 -3.33 25.37
CA ASN A 327 -21.07 -4.00 25.43
C ASN A 327 -21.14 -5.52 25.26
N ALA A 328 -22.05 -5.99 24.39
CA ALA A 328 -22.06 -7.40 23.98
C ALA A 328 -20.71 -7.79 23.35
N ASP A 329 -20.30 -9.04 23.59
CA ASP A 329 -19.05 -9.55 23.02
C ASP A 329 -19.15 -9.70 21.49
N GLY A 330 -18.01 -9.62 20.82
CA GLY A 330 -17.95 -9.76 19.37
C GLY A 330 -18.50 -11.10 18.87
N GLU A 331 -18.26 -12.19 19.61
CA GLU A 331 -18.79 -13.50 19.22
C GLU A 331 -20.31 -13.59 19.40
N GLU A 332 -20.85 -13.01 20.47
CA GLU A 332 -22.31 -12.94 20.70
C GLU A 332 -23.01 -12.20 19.55
N ILE A 333 -22.41 -11.11 19.06
CA ILE A 333 -22.93 -10.34 17.93
C ILE A 333 -22.93 -11.17 16.63
N VAL A 334 -21.83 -11.87 16.36
CA VAL A 334 -21.71 -12.72 15.16
C VAL A 334 -22.72 -13.87 15.24
N ASP A 335 -22.82 -14.55 16.38
CA ASP A 335 -23.81 -15.60 16.62
C ASP A 335 -25.24 -15.11 16.37
N TYR A 336 -25.57 -13.93 16.90
CA TYR A 336 -26.86 -13.30 16.66
C TYR A 336 -27.09 -13.02 15.18
N ALA A 337 -26.10 -12.46 14.48
CA ALA A 337 -26.21 -12.13 13.05
C ALA A 337 -26.36 -13.38 12.17
N VAL A 338 -25.64 -14.47 12.49
CA VAL A 338 -25.76 -15.76 11.79
C VAL A 338 -27.16 -16.34 11.98
N ARG A 339 -27.66 -16.37 13.23
CA ARG A 339 -28.97 -16.97 13.55
C ARG A 339 -30.15 -16.15 13.00
N ASN A 340 -30.10 -14.82 13.12
CA ASN A 340 -31.26 -13.96 12.87
C ASN A 340 -31.22 -13.23 11.52
N HIS A 341 -30.03 -12.88 11.01
CA HIS A 341 -29.89 -12.15 9.75
C HIS A 341 -29.31 -13.01 8.62
N GLY A 342 -28.96 -14.26 8.91
CA GLY A 342 -28.37 -15.16 7.93
C GLY A 342 -27.00 -14.68 7.46
N MET A 343 -26.21 -14.03 8.32
CA MET A 343 -24.82 -13.67 8.01
C MET A 343 -24.04 -14.90 7.53
N MET A 344 -23.32 -14.76 6.41
CA MET A 344 -22.42 -15.80 5.91
C MET A 344 -21.07 -15.69 6.61
N THR A 345 -20.61 -16.79 7.22
CA THR A 345 -19.29 -16.85 7.88
C THR A 345 -18.17 -17.16 6.88
N LEU A 346 -16.92 -16.91 7.28
CA LEU A 346 -15.74 -17.30 6.47
C LEU A 346 -15.73 -18.81 6.17
N ALA A 347 -16.09 -19.63 7.15
CA ALA A 347 -16.19 -21.08 7.00
C ALA A 347 -17.29 -21.48 6.01
N GLU A 348 -18.44 -20.80 6.03
CA GLU A 348 -19.52 -21.03 5.07
C GLU A 348 -19.11 -20.65 3.65
N ALA A 349 -18.50 -19.47 3.46
CA ALA A 349 -18.01 -19.01 2.16
C ALA A 349 -16.95 -19.97 1.59
N ALA A 350 -16.05 -20.47 2.45
CA ALA A 350 -15.06 -21.48 2.08
C ALA A 350 -15.72 -22.82 1.70
N ALA A 351 -16.67 -23.31 2.50
CA ALA A 351 -17.39 -24.55 2.23
C ALA A 351 -18.16 -24.51 0.89
N ARG A 352 -18.80 -23.38 0.56
CA ARG A 352 -19.48 -23.18 -0.74
C ARG A 352 -18.50 -23.31 -1.90
N LYS A 353 -17.34 -22.66 -1.82
CA LYS A 353 -16.30 -22.72 -2.86
C LYS A 353 -15.64 -24.10 -2.95
N LEU A 354 -15.48 -24.79 -1.82
CA LEU A 354 -15.00 -26.17 -1.75
C LEU A 354 -15.98 -27.12 -2.46
N CYS A 355 -17.29 -27.00 -2.21
CA CYS A 355 -18.32 -27.81 -2.86
C CYS A 355 -18.42 -27.58 -4.38
N ARG A 356 -18.00 -26.40 -4.87
CA ARG A 356 -17.89 -26.07 -6.30
C ARG A 356 -16.58 -26.59 -6.94
N GLY A 357 -15.70 -27.23 -6.18
CA GLY A 357 -14.41 -27.72 -6.67
C GLY A 357 -13.44 -26.60 -7.09
N LEU A 358 -13.58 -25.41 -6.50
CA LEU A 358 -12.74 -24.25 -6.80
C LEU A 358 -11.48 -24.22 -5.94
N ILE A 359 -11.57 -24.72 -4.71
CA ILE A 359 -10.49 -24.69 -3.71
C ILE A 359 -10.31 -26.09 -3.10
N SER A 360 -9.11 -26.37 -2.57
CA SER A 360 -8.81 -27.61 -1.84
C SER A 360 -9.24 -27.51 -0.38
N TYR A 361 -9.68 -28.63 0.20
CA TYR A 361 -9.90 -28.77 1.64
C TYR A 361 -8.65 -28.41 2.45
N ASP A 362 -7.46 -28.75 1.95
CA ASP A 362 -6.18 -28.53 2.64
C ASP A 362 -5.88 -27.05 2.91
N HIS A 363 -6.37 -26.14 2.07
CA HIS A 363 -6.16 -24.70 2.25
C HIS A 363 -7.09 -24.06 3.29
N ILE A 364 -8.18 -24.72 3.66
CA ILE A 364 -9.24 -24.14 4.51
C ILE A 364 -9.50 -24.92 5.80
N GLN A 365 -8.70 -25.97 6.09
CA GLN A 365 -8.89 -26.80 7.30
C GLN A 365 -8.94 -25.96 8.57
N HIS A 366 -8.10 -24.94 8.68
CA HIS A 366 -8.01 -24.06 9.84
C HIS A 366 -9.30 -23.27 10.11
N LEU A 367 -10.08 -22.94 9.08
CA LEU A 367 -11.38 -22.26 9.20
C LEU A 367 -12.49 -23.22 9.60
N LEU A 368 -12.36 -24.49 9.18
CA LEU A 368 -13.35 -25.53 9.43
C LEU A 368 -13.19 -26.13 10.84
N MET A 369 -11.99 -26.07 11.42
CA MET A 369 -11.69 -26.58 12.77
C MET A 369 -12.00 -25.58 13.90
N SER A 370 -12.14 -24.28 13.60
CA SER A 370 -12.34 -23.22 14.59
C SER A 370 -13.81 -22.92 14.90
N THR A 371 -14.76 -23.53 14.18
CA THR A 371 -16.19 -23.41 14.49
C THR A 371 -16.51 -24.24 15.73
N HIS A 372 -16.94 -23.57 16.81
CA HIS A 372 -17.29 -24.20 18.08
C HIS A 372 -18.30 -25.35 17.93
N GLN A 373 -18.15 -26.36 18.79
CA GLN A 373 -19.00 -27.55 18.89
C GLN A 373 -20.50 -27.20 19.01
N ALA A 374 -21.31 -28.04 18.37
CA ALA A 374 -22.75 -27.91 18.21
C ALA A 374 -23.54 -27.55 19.50
N ALA A 375 -24.41 -26.54 19.40
CA ALA A 375 -25.64 -26.48 20.20
C ALA A 375 -26.75 -27.26 19.48
N PRO A 376 -27.66 -27.93 20.21
CA PRO A 376 -28.67 -28.82 19.62
C PRO A 376 -29.65 -28.09 18.70
N GLU A 377 -30.04 -28.76 17.61
CA GLU A 377 -30.83 -28.25 16.45
C GLU A 377 -32.28 -27.79 16.77
N ALA A 378 -32.66 -27.64 18.04
CA ALA A 378 -34.05 -27.47 18.44
C ALA A 378 -34.60 -26.03 18.37
N GLU A 379 -33.79 -24.99 18.12
CA GLU A 379 -34.22 -23.59 18.31
C GLU A 379 -34.04 -22.64 17.10
N THR A 380 -33.91 -23.15 15.88
CA THR A 380 -33.85 -22.29 14.69
C THR A 380 -35.17 -22.28 13.92
N HIS A 381 -35.94 -21.18 14.05
CA HIS A 381 -37.11 -20.91 13.22
C HIS A 381 -36.69 -20.61 11.77
N ALA A 382 -37.13 -21.46 10.85
CA ALA A 382 -36.87 -21.33 9.42
C ALA A 382 -37.66 -20.17 8.80
N TRP A 383 -36.96 -19.18 8.26
CA TRP A 383 -37.52 -18.22 7.30
C TRP A 383 -37.01 -18.61 5.91
N GLN A 384 -37.95 -19.00 5.04
CA GLN A 384 -37.68 -19.42 3.67
C GLN A 384 -37.27 -18.22 2.81
N THR A 385 -36.06 -18.24 2.24
CA THR A 385 -35.76 -17.52 1.00
C THR A 385 -35.78 -18.52 -0.14
N SER A 386 -36.76 -18.37 -1.04
CA SER A 386 -36.88 -19.14 -2.27
C SER A 386 -35.73 -18.76 -3.21
N TYR A 387 -34.75 -19.64 -3.36
CA TYR A 387 -33.96 -19.70 -4.60
C TYR A 387 -34.86 -20.32 -5.66
N ASP A 388 -35.51 -19.48 -6.46
CA ASP A 388 -36.22 -19.96 -7.64
C ASP A 388 -35.23 -20.59 -8.62
N GLN A 389 -35.65 -21.75 -9.10
CA GLN A 389 -34.99 -22.58 -10.08
C GLN A 389 -35.04 -21.88 -11.45
N ASP A 390 -33.96 -21.24 -11.86
CA ASP A 390 -33.71 -20.99 -13.29
C ASP A 390 -32.21 -20.76 -13.54
N THR A 391 -31.49 -21.85 -13.78
CA THR A 391 -30.19 -21.89 -14.52
C THR A 391 -29.73 -23.31 -14.84
N ALA A 392 -30.62 -24.31 -14.77
CA ALA A 392 -30.34 -25.68 -15.17
C ALA A 392 -31.02 -26.00 -16.51
N GLN A 393 -30.84 -25.16 -17.54
CA GLN A 393 -31.34 -25.48 -18.89
C GLN A 393 -30.61 -24.85 -20.08
N THR A 394 -29.36 -24.40 -19.93
CA THR A 394 -28.50 -24.02 -21.08
C THR A 394 -27.13 -24.72 -21.08
N ALA A 395 -26.97 -25.79 -20.29
CA ALA A 395 -25.78 -26.65 -20.30
C ALA A 395 -25.99 -27.97 -21.07
N ALA A 396 -26.91 -27.99 -22.05
CA ALA A 396 -27.24 -29.17 -22.84
C ALA A 396 -27.57 -28.77 -24.29
N ASP A 397 -26.59 -28.19 -25.00
CA ASP A 397 -26.54 -28.26 -26.46
C ASP A 397 -25.17 -27.77 -26.93
N HIS A 398 -24.19 -28.68 -26.96
CA HIS A 398 -23.07 -28.66 -27.91
C HIS A 398 -22.49 -30.07 -27.98
N THR A 399 -23.07 -30.84 -28.87
CA THR A 399 -22.62 -32.16 -29.32
C THR A 399 -21.25 -32.02 -30.00
N TYR A 400 -20.24 -32.74 -29.50
CA TYR A 400 -18.98 -32.95 -30.20
C TYR A 400 -19.20 -33.89 -31.40
N PRO A 401 -18.82 -33.52 -32.65
CA PRO A 401 -18.76 -34.47 -33.75
C PRO A 401 -17.44 -35.25 -33.71
N GLN A 402 -17.52 -36.57 -33.78
CA GLN A 402 -16.39 -37.46 -34.01
C GLN A 402 -15.88 -37.35 -35.46
N GLY A 403 -14.56 -37.21 -35.60
CA GLY A 403 -13.71 -37.90 -36.58
C GLY A 403 -13.92 -37.64 -38.08
N GLN A 404 -13.02 -36.85 -38.67
CA GLN A 404 -12.53 -37.05 -40.04
C GLN A 404 -11.03 -36.74 -40.13
N GLN A 405 -10.36 -37.50 -40.98
CA GLN A 405 -8.91 -37.75 -41.03
C GLN A 405 -8.06 -36.55 -41.45
N ALA A 406 -6.84 -36.55 -40.91
CA ALA A 406 -5.55 -36.10 -41.43
C ALA A 406 -5.54 -35.00 -42.51
N ASP A 407 -4.89 -33.89 -42.17
CA ASP A 407 -3.86 -33.33 -43.05
C ASP A 407 -2.74 -32.68 -42.21
N ASP A 408 -1.52 -33.06 -42.56
CA ASP A 408 -0.26 -32.63 -41.95
C ASP A 408 0.00 -31.14 -42.24
N ASN A 409 0.19 -30.33 -41.20
CA ASN A 409 1.13 -29.19 -41.18
C ASN A 409 1.12 -28.55 -39.78
N VAL A 410 2.06 -28.98 -38.94
CA VAL A 410 2.43 -28.31 -37.69
C VAL A 410 3.47 -27.24 -38.03
N PRO A 411 3.22 -25.93 -37.77
CA PRO A 411 4.32 -24.99 -37.60
C PRO A 411 4.80 -25.10 -36.14
N ASP A 412 6.08 -25.43 -35.97
CA ASP A 412 6.78 -25.45 -34.69
C ASP A 412 6.53 -24.15 -33.90
N GLU A 413 5.93 -24.25 -32.70
CA GLU A 413 6.05 -23.18 -31.70
C GLU A 413 7.43 -23.30 -31.02
N PRO A 414 8.23 -22.23 -30.94
CA PRO A 414 9.57 -22.32 -30.43
C PRO A 414 9.56 -22.54 -28.92
N GLU A 415 10.34 -23.52 -28.48
CA GLU A 415 10.74 -23.73 -27.09
C GLU A 415 11.23 -22.40 -26.49
N ALA A 416 10.54 -21.90 -25.47
CA ALA A 416 11.01 -20.76 -24.70
C ALA A 416 12.21 -21.19 -23.85
N VAL A 417 13.39 -21.06 -24.45
CA VAL A 417 14.70 -21.19 -23.81
C VAL A 417 14.80 -20.15 -22.69
N ILE A 418 15.11 -20.62 -21.47
CA ILE A 418 15.50 -19.77 -20.35
C ILE A 418 16.84 -19.11 -20.74
N GLY A 419 16.79 -17.84 -21.14
CA GLY A 419 18.00 -17.12 -21.54
C GLY A 419 17.84 -15.73 -22.13
N ASP A 420 16.63 -15.27 -22.46
CA ASP A 420 16.51 -13.97 -23.11
C ASP A 420 16.63 -12.79 -22.14
N PHE A 421 17.54 -11.88 -22.49
CA PHE A 421 17.79 -10.63 -21.83
C PHE A 421 16.49 -9.82 -21.74
N ILE A 422 16.05 -9.54 -20.51
CA ILE A 422 15.00 -8.55 -20.27
C ILE A 422 15.65 -7.18 -20.51
N ASP A 423 15.24 -6.49 -21.57
CA ASP A 423 15.58 -5.08 -21.76
C ASP A 423 14.93 -4.26 -20.64
N VAL A 424 15.71 -3.98 -19.61
CA VAL A 424 15.35 -3.04 -18.54
C VAL A 424 15.65 -1.64 -19.04
N GLU A 425 14.65 -0.97 -19.64
CA GLU A 425 14.73 0.47 -19.88
C GLU A 425 14.74 1.21 -18.53
N TYR A 426 15.92 1.64 -18.09
CA TYR A 426 16.09 2.56 -16.97
C TYR A 426 15.79 3.99 -17.43
N THR A 427 14.64 4.52 -17.07
CA THR A 427 14.38 5.96 -17.16
C THR A 427 14.74 6.62 -15.83
N ALA A 428 15.91 7.24 -15.77
CA ALA A 428 16.17 8.29 -14.78
C ALA A 428 15.10 9.39 -14.92
N ALA A 429 14.66 9.96 -13.81
CA ALA A 429 13.64 11.00 -13.79
C ALA A 429 13.99 12.14 -14.78
N PRO A 430 13.12 12.47 -15.75
CA PRO A 430 13.43 13.51 -16.71
C PRO A 430 13.36 14.91 -16.07
N ARG A 431 14.37 15.74 -16.36
CA ARG A 431 14.28 17.20 -16.24
C ARG A 431 13.20 17.71 -17.19
N PRO A 432 12.43 18.76 -16.82
CA PRO A 432 11.36 19.24 -17.67
C PRO A 432 11.94 19.93 -18.91
N THR A 433 11.75 19.29 -20.07
CA THR A 433 11.86 19.91 -21.38
C THR A 433 10.50 19.83 -22.06
N THR A 434 9.90 20.99 -22.26
CA THR A 434 8.64 21.19 -22.99
C THR A 434 8.83 20.84 -24.46
N THR A 435 8.12 19.83 -24.94
CA THR A 435 7.81 19.67 -26.37
C THR A 435 6.31 19.39 -26.49
N GLN A 436 5.64 20.26 -27.22
CA GLN A 436 4.22 20.14 -27.58
C GLN A 436 4.08 19.08 -28.68
N THR A 437 3.13 18.17 -28.52
CA THR A 437 2.54 17.45 -29.65
C THR A 437 1.04 17.63 -29.63
N ASP A 438 0.59 18.15 -30.76
CA ASP A 438 -0.75 18.50 -31.16
C ASP A 438 -1.53 17.23 -31.51
N THR A 439 -2.70 17.01 -30.89
CA THR A 439 -3.73 16.11 -31.43
C THR A 439 -5.11 16.62 -31.03
N SER A 440 -5.84 17.07 -32.04
CA SER A 440 -7.21 17.56 -31.98
C SER A 440 -8.21 16.40 -32.08
N GLN A 441 -9.09 16.28 -31.08
CA GLN A 441 -10.39 15.62 -31.23
C GLN A 441 -11.45 16.45 -30.50
N HIS A 442 -12.32 17.07 -31.28
CA HIS A 442 -13.43 17.90 -30.82
C HIS A 442 -14.55 17.05 -30.22
N ALA A 443 -14.67 17.07 -28.91
CA ALA A 443 -15.94 16.84 -28.23
C ALA A 443 -16.59 18.21 -27.99
N SER A 444 -17.82 18.39 -28.45
CA SER A 444 -18.60 19.61 -28.31
C SER A 444 -18.94 19.88 -26.83
N ALA A 445 -18.06 20.60 -26.14
CA ALA A 445 -18.32 21.14 -24.82
C ALA A 445 -19.18 22.41 -24.95
N ALA A 446 -20.24 22.50 -24.14
CA ALA A 446 -20.99 23.73 -23.97
C ALA A 446 -20.01 24.86 -23.60
N GLY A 447 -20.01 25.95 -24.36
CA GLY A 447 -19.09 27.07 -24.17
C GLY A 447 -19.29 27.71 -22.79
N PHE A 448 -18.19 27.98 -22.11
CA PHE A 448 -18.17 28.76 -20.87
C PHE A 448 -18.82 30.13 -21.09
N SER A 449 -19.62 30.58 -20.14
CA SER A 449 -20.06 31.96 -20.14
C SER A 449 -18.86 32.89 -19.94
N MET A 450 -18.88 34.07 -20.56
CA MET A 450 -17.85 35.10 -20.37
C MET A 450 -17.62 35.47 -18.90
N ILE A 451 -18.66 35.32 -18.07
CA ILE A 451 -18.61 35.59 -16.64
C ILE A 451 -17.83 34.50 -15.90
N GLU A 452 -18.03 33.22 -16.20
CA GLU A 452 -17.27 32.12 -15.60
C GLU A 452 -15.78 32.24 -15.91
N LEU A 453 -15.44 32.59 -17.17
CA LEU A 453 -14.05 32.76 -17.56
C LEU A 453 -13.39 33.95 -16.85
N MET A 454 -14.12 35.05 -16.64
CA MET A 454 -13.62 36.17 -15.85
C MET A 454 -13.43 35.81 -14.37
N ILE A 455 -14.35 35.05 -13.77
CA ILE A 455 -14.23 34.61 -12.38
C ILE A 455 -13.01 33.70 -12.20
N VAL A 456 -12.79 32.75 -13.12
CA VAL A 456 -11.62 31.86 -13.09
C VAL A 456 -10.32 32.66 -13.21
N VAL A 457 -10.25 33.64 -14.12
CA VAL A 457 -9.05 34.48 -14.29
C VAL A 457 -8.78 35.32 -13.04
N VAL A 458 -9.82 35.87 -12.40
CA VAL A 458 -9.67 36.64 -11.15
C VAL A 458 -9.22 35.75 -10.00
N ILE A 459 -9.81 34.56 -9.84
CA ILE A 459 -9.40 33.61 -8.80
C ILE A 459 -7.95 33.15 -9.02
N LEU A 460 -7.58 32.81 -10.25
CA LEU A 460 -6.21 32.44 -10.58
C LEU A 460 -5.21 33.57 -10.28
N ALA A 461 -5.57 34.82 -10.56
CA ALA A 461 -4.73 35.98 -10.24
C ALA A 461 -4.56 36.17 -8.72
N VAL A 462 -5.62 36.00 -7.93
CA VAL A 462 -5.57 36.10 -6.46
C VAL A 462 -4.74 34.95 -5.86
N VAL A 463 -4.97 33.71 -6.32
CA VAL A 463 -4.22 32.54 -5.87
C VAL A 463 -2.73 32.68 -6.22
N ALA A 464 -2.41 33.11 -7.45
CA ALA A 464 -1.03 33.34 -7.86
C ALA A 464 -0.36 34.45 -7.00
N ALA A 465 -1.07 35.52 -6.68
CA ALA A 465 -0.56 36.61 -5.86
C ALA A 465 -0.21 36.16 -4.42
N ILE A 466 -0.92 35.19 -3.86
CA ILE A 466 -0.64 34.63 -2.52
C ILE A 466 0.41 33.52 -2.58
N ALA A 467 0.28 32.60 -3.53
CA ALA A 467 1.11 31.40 -3.61
C ALA A 467 2.56 31.70 -4.01
N ILE A 468 2.78 32.59 -5.00
CA ILE A 468 4.12 32.85 -5.54
C ILE A 468 5.09 33.40 -4.48
N PRO A 469 4.72 34.42 -3.66
CA PRO A 469 5.61 34.90 -2.60
C PRO A 469 5.93 33.82 -1.56
N SER A 470 4.94 33.00 -1.18
CA SER A 470 5.14 31.92 -0.20
C SER A 470 6.08 30.82 -0.71
N LEU A 471 5.95 30.45 -1.99
CA LEU A 471 6.80 29.44 -2.64
C LEU A 471 8.24 29.94 -2.78
N ILE A 472 8.42 31.21 -3.12
CA ILE A 472 9.74 31.83 -3.18
C ILE A 472 10.38 31.89 -1.78
N ALA A 473 9.62 32.29 -0.75
CA ALA A 473 10.10 32.33 0.63
C ALA A 473 10.48 30.93 1.16
N SER A 474 9.66 29.91 0.89
CA SER A 474 9.94 28.52 1.28
C SER A 474 11.18 27.97 0.58
N ARG A 475 11.34 28.23 -0.73
CA ARG A 475 12.57 27.87 -1.46
C ARG A 475 13.80 28.55 -0.86
N ARG A 476 13.73 29.86 -0.55
CA ARG A 476 14.84 30.60 0.09
C ARG A 476 15.25 29.97 1.42
N ALA A 477 14.29 29.64 2.29
CA ALA A 477 14.55 29.00 3.57
C ALA A 477 15.24 27.63 3.40
N GLY A 478 14.82 26.83 2.42
CA GLY A 478 15.45 25.56 2.08
C GLY A 478 16.91 25.70 1.61
N TYR A 479 17.19 26.69 0.75
CA TYR A 479 18.56 26.98 0.31
C TYR A 479 19.45 27.41 1.48
N GLU A 480 18.97 28.31 2.34
CA GLU A 480 19.72 28.81 3.50
C GLU A 480 20.00 27.70 4.52
N SER A 481 19.04 26.82 4.80
CA SER A 481 19.21 25.68 5.73
C SER A 481 20.37 24.77 5.33
N THR A 482 20.51 24.48 4.02
CA THR A 482 21.61 23.65 3.49
C THR A 482 22.98 24.28 3.75
N ALA A 483 23.10 25.60 3.57
CA ALA A 483 24.35 26.33 3.83
C ALA A 483 24.71 26.33 5.31
N LYS A 484 23.73 26.52 6.21
CA LYS A 484 23.92 26.47 7.66
C LYS A 484 24.46 25.12 8.13
N GLN A 485 23.87 24.02 7.65
CA GLN A 485 24.28 22.67 8.03
C GLN A 485 25.73 22.36 7.63
N LYS A 486 26.14 22.71 6.41
CA LYS A 486 27.52 22.49 5.94
C LYS A 486 28.52 23.40 6.65
N LEU A 487 28.16 24.65 6.93
CA LEU A 487 29.01 25.56 7.66
C LEU A 487 29.21 25.12 9.13
N ALA A 488 28.17 24.59 9.77
CA ALA A 488 28.26 23.97 11.09
C ALA A 488 29.17 22.73 11.09
N ALA A 489 29.09 21.90 10.04
CA ALA A 489 29.99 20.76 9.87
C ALA A 489 31.46 21.21 9.78
N ILE A 490 31.77 22.27 9.02
CA ILE A 490 33.12 22.85 8.98
C ILE A 490 33.60 23.24 10.38
N GLY A 491 32.75 23.87 11.20
CA GLY A 491 33.08 24.23 12.58
C GLY A 491 33.40 23.02 13.47
N GLN A 492 32.65 21.93 13.34
CA GLN A 492 32.94 20.68 14.06
C GLN A 492 34.28 20.07 13.62
N GLN A 493 34.57 20.07 12.32
CA GLN A 493 35.84 19.55 11.79
C GLN A 493 37.04 20.39 12.20
N GLN A 494 36.90 21.71 12.37
CA GLN A 494 37.94 22.57 12.94
C GLN A 494 38.31 22.16 14.38
N THR A 495 37.32 21.77 15.17
CA THR A 495 37.54 21.27 16.54
C THR A 495 38.26 19.92 16.52
N ALA A 496 37.85 19.01 15.63
CA ALA A 496 38.51 17.73 15.41
C ALA A 496 39.97 17.90 14.96
N PHE A 497 40.24 18.79 14.00
CA PHE A 497 41.58 19.07 13.51
C PHE A 497 42.51 19.63 14.60
N LYS A 498 41.99 20.52 15.46
CA LYS A 498 42.76 21.11 16.57
C LYS A 498 43.08 20.09 17.68
N THR A 499 42.14 19.18 17.98
CA THR A 499 42.21 18.28 19.15
C THR A 499 42.71 16.87 18.81
N LEU A 500 42.15 16.24 17.79
CA LEU A 500 42.40 14.82 17.47
C LEU A 500 43.67 14.61 16.64
N LEU A 501 44.11 15.61 15.87
CA LEU A 501 45.32 15.52 15.04
C LEU A 501 46.56 16.16 15.68
N GLY A 502 46.48 16.59 16.94
CA GLY A 502 47.62 17.10 17.71
C GLY A 502 48.25 18.40 17.18
N LYS A 503 47.61 19.09 16.22
CA LYS A 503 48.15 20.31 15.57
C LYS A 503 48.14 21.53 16.48
N ARG A 504 47.38 21.51 17.59
CA ARG A 504 47.22 22.60 18.59
C ARG A 504 46.79 23.96 17.98
N ARG A 505 46.29 23.95 16.74
CA ARG A 505 45.77 25.11 16.01
C ARG A 505 44.60 24.72 15.11
N TYR A 506 43.81 25.70 14.70
CA TYR A 506 42.84 25.53 13.62
C TYR A 506 43.55 25.50 12.26
N GLY A 507 42.87 24.96 11.24
CA GLY A 507 43.40 24.85 9.88
C GLY A 507 42.59 25.64 8.86
N SER A 508 43.10 25.80 7.65
CA SER A 508 42.27 26.25 6.52
C SER A 508 41.32 25.14 6.05
N ILE A 509 40.27 25.47 5.30
CA ILE A 509 39.39 24.48 4.67
C ILE A 509 40.19 23.48 3.81
N SER A 510 41.23 23.95 3.11
CA SER A 510 42.11 23.08 2.33
C SER A 510 42.95 22.12 3.20
N GLU A 511 43.41 22.55 4.37
CA GLU A 511 44.09 21.68 5.32
C GLU A 511 43.15 20.65 5.93
N LEU A 512 41.88 21.00 6.17
CA LEU A 512 40.85 20.06 6.61
C LEU A 512 40.55 19.00 5.54
N GLN A 513 40.52 19.40 4.27
CA GLN A 513 40.31 18.47 3.14
C GLN A 513 41.45 17.46 2.99
N ALA A 514 42.68 17.91 3.24
CA ALA A 514 43.86 17.04 3.18
C ALA A 514 44.04 16.18 4.44
N ALA A 515 43.39 16.53 5.54
CA ALA A 515 43.56 15.86 6.82
C ALA A 515 42.61 14.67 7.00
N THR A 516 43.14 13.57 7.51
CA THR A 516 42.40 12.33 7.76
C THR A 516 42.44 11.94 9.24
N ALA A 517 41.29 11.65 9.84
CA ALA A 517 41.19 11.04 11.18
C ALA A 517 40.54 9.66 11.05
N GLY A 518 41.14 8.64 11.66
CA GLY A 518 40.63 7.25 11.56
C GLY A 518 40.64 6.69 10.12
N GLY A 519 41.50 7.21 9.24
CA GLY A 519 41.61 6.75 7.84
C GLY A 519 40.62 7.38 6.86
N SER A 520 39.76 8.31 7.30
CA SER A 520 38.82 9.05 6.44
C SER A 520 39.11 10.55 6.46
N PRO A 521 38.91 11.28 5.34
CA PRO A 521 39.08 12.74 5.31
C PRO A 521 38.15 13.42 6.31
N LEU A 522 38.65 14.43 7.02
CA LEU A 522 37.82 15.26 7.91
C LEU A 522 36.78 16.05 7.11
N LEU A 523 37.14 16.47 5.90
CA LEU A 523 36.25 17.19 5.00
C LEU A 523 36.41 16.68 3.57
N THR A 524 35.31 16.37 2.89
CA THR A 524 35.33 15.98 1.47
C THR A 524 34.98 17.17 0.56
N ALA A 525 35.29 17.10 -0.73
CA ALA A 525 34.89 18.15 -1.67
C ALA A 525 33.38 18.46 -1.57
N ASN A 526 32.55 17.41 -1.44
CA ASN A 526 31.09 17.46 -1.26
C ASN A 526 30.61 18.16 0.02
N ASP A 527 31.48 18.34 1.01
CA ASP A 527 31.16 19.09 2.24
C ASP A 527 31.33 20.59 2.08
N THR A 528 32.04 21.01 1.04
CA THR A 528 32.28 22.41 0.65
C THR A 528 31.68 22.79 -0.69
N THR A 529 31.11 21.84 -1.45
CA THR A 529 30.43 22.09 -2.72
C THR A 529 28.93 21.87 -2.59
N VAL A 530 28.18 22.97 -2.60
CA VAL A 530 26.72 22.95 -2.79
C VAL A 530 26.43 23.84 -3.99
N THR A 531 25.65 23.34 -4.95
CA THR A 531 25.24 24.13 -6.13
C THR A 531 24.58 25.43 -5.67
N GLY A 532 25.14 26.57 -6.07
CA GLY A 532 24.63 27.88 -5.68
C GLY A 532 25.27 28.49 -4.43
N TRP A 533 26.26 27.85 -3.79
CA TRP A 533 26.95 28.41 -2.61
C TRP A 533 28.47 28.32 -2.75
N THR A 534 29.16 29.35 -2.26
CA THR A 534 30.62 29.42 -2.25
C THR A 534 31.13 29.46 -0.81
N PHE A 535 31.78 28.38 -0.39
CA PHE A 535 32.42 28.28 0.92
C PHE A 535 33.88 28.71 0.83
N SER A 536 34.35 29.50 1.79
CA SER A 536 35.75 29.93 1.86
C SER A 536 36.18 30.24 3.30
N ASP A 537 37.49 30.21 3.52
CA ASP A 537 38.09 30.69 4.76
C ASP A 537 37.88 32.20 4.91
N GLU A 538 37.72 32.65 6.14
CA GLU A 538 37.71 34.07 6.50
C GLU A 538 38.82 34.34 7.51
N GLY A 539 39.82 35.10 7.06
CA GLY A 539 41.05 35.34 7.81
C GLY A 539 42.00 34.13 7.83
N THR A 540 43.10 34.26 8.57
CA THR A 540 44.12 33.21 8.70
C THR A 540 43.87 32.40 9.96
N ALA A 541 43.70 31.08 9.81
CA ALA A 541 43.55 30.18 10.95
C ALA A 541 44.77 30.20 11.87
N SER A 542 44.53 30.23 13.19
CA SER A 542 45.58 30.34 14.21
C SER A 542 45.36 29.36 15.38
N THR A 543 46.18 29.46 16.43
CA THR A 543 46.00 28.67 17.66
C THR A 543 44.69 29.00 18.38
N THR A 544 44.20 30.24 18.23
CA THR A 544 43.07 30.77 19.00
C THR A 544 41.84 31.09 18.15
N ALA A 545 41.97 31.31 16.84
CA ALA A 545 40.86 31.76 16.00
C ALA A 545 40.77 31.01 14.66
N PHE A 546 39.55 30.88 14.15
CA PHE A 546 39.26 30.52 12.77
C PHE A 546 38.01 31.25 12.30
N GLY A 547 37.87 31.45 11.00
CA GLY A 547 36.66 31.94 10.39
C GLY A 547 36.35 31.14 9.13
N ALA A 548 35.10 30.73 8.96
CA ALA A 548 34.62 30.17 7.70
C ALA A 548 33.33 30.88 7.31
N LYS A 549 33.20 31.20 6.03
CA LYS A 549 32.04 31.89 5.47
C LYS A 549 31.45 31.14 4.29
N VAL A 550 30.16 31.36 4.07
CA VAL A 550 29.43 30.90 2.90
C VAL A 550 28.63 32.05 2.30
N ILE A 551 28.82 32.25 1.00
CA ILE A 551 28.18 33.33 0.23
C ILE A 551 27.33 32.69 -0.87
N PRO A 552 26.11 33.18 -1.15
CA PRO A 552 25.33 32.71 -2.28
C PRO A 552 26.05 33.01 -3.61
N ALA A 553 26.15 32.01 -4.47
CA ALA A 553 26.68 32.16 -5.83
C ALA A 553 25.63 32.81 -6.75
N THR A 554 26.07 33.30 -7.92
CA THR A 554 25.21 33.94 -8.91
C THR A 554 23.98 33.09 -9.25
N GLY A 555 22.78 33.65 -9.06
CA GLY A 555 21.51 32.95 -9.31
C GLY A 555 20.91 32.22 -8.10
N ASN A 556 21.56 32.23 -6.94
CA ASN A 556 20.98 31.73 -5.70
C ASN A 556 19.99 32.77 -5.09
N PRO A 557 18.74 32.39 -4.79
CA PRO A 557 17.72 33.31 -4.27
C PRO A 557 17.88 33.67 -2.77
N ALA A 558 18.87 33.11 -2.07
CA ALA A 558 19.11 33.36 -0.65
C ALA A 558 19.31 34.85 -0.34
N THR A 559 18.79 35.27 0.80
CA THR A 559 18.83 36.68 1.24
C THR A 559 20.08 36.95 2.07
N TYR A 560 20.59 35.93 2.74
CA TYR A 560 21.69 36.07 3.69
C TYR A 560 22.87 35.17 3.37
N SER A 561 24.03 35.63 3.82
CA SER A 561 25.24 34.84 3.91
C SER A 561 25.45 34.37 5.35
N PHE A 562 26.25 33.33 5.56
CA PHE A 562 26.51 32.80 6.90
C PHE A 562 27.99 32.73 7.22
N TYR A 563 28.30 32.87 8.50
CA TYR A 563 29.64 32.87 9.06
C TYR A 563 29.68 32.05 10.35
N ILE A 564 30.77 31.32 10.55
CA ILE A 564 31.06 30.60 11.80
C ILE A 564 32.50 30.89 12.23
N SER A 565 32.71 30.93 13.54
CA SER A 565 34.00 31.21 14.18
C SER A 565 34.34 30.21 15.28
N GLU A 566 35.44 30.42 16.00
CA GLU A 566 35.94 29.52 17.05
C GLU A 566 34.98 29.26 18.22
N ASP A 567 33.95 30.10 18.38
CA ASP A 567 32.87 29.92 19.35
C ASP A 567 31.71 29.03 18.85
N GLN A 568 31.86 28.41 17.67
CA GLN A 568 30.89 27.50 17.04
C GLN A 568 29.50 28.11 16.83
N THR A 569 29.37 29.43 16.97
CA THR A 569 28.10 30.12 16.82
C THR A 569 27.91 30.50 15.36
N LEU A 570 26.88 29.95 14.74
CA LEU A 570 26.49 30.29 13.38
C LEU A 570 25.84 31.68 13.36
N ARG A 571 26.33 32.56 12.49
CA ARG A 571 25.87 33.94 12.37
C ARG A 571 25.39 34.22 10.96
N ARG A 572 24.32 34.99 10.88
CA ARG A 572 23.76 35.55 9.66
C ARG A 572 24.40 36.91 9.39
N CYS A 573 24.87 37.11 8.16
CA CYS A 573 25.50 38.35 7.70
C CYS A 573 24.73 38.90 6.49
N ALA A 574 24.54 40.23 6.44
CA ALA A 574 23.94 40.90 5.30
C ALA A 574 25.00 41.16 4.22
N GLY A 575 24.98 40.38 3.13
CA GLY A 575 25.85 40.59 1.97
C GLY A 575 27.33 40.24 2.21
N THR A 576 28.23 41.07 1.66
CA THR A 576 29.70 40.88 1.65
C THR A 576 30.43 41.75 2.68
N GLY A 577 29.72 42.29 3.68
CA GLY A 577 30.26 43.13 4.74
C GLY A 577 31.25 42.40 5.67
N PRO A 578 31.89 43.12 6.62
CA PRO A 578 32.96 42.57 7.45
C PRO A 578 32.48 41.33 8.23
N TRP A 579 33.16 40.20 8.04
CA TRP A 579 32.80 38.90 8.62
C TRP A 579 33.34 38.78 10.05
N THR A 580 32.72 39.51 10.97
CA THR A 580 33.14 39.54 12.38
C THR A 580 31.97 39.24 13.31
N LYS A 581 32.29 38.79 14.53
CA LYS A 581 31.29 38.52 15.57
C LYS A 581 30.39 39.74 15.88
N ALA A 582 30.92 40.96 15.73
CA ALA A 582 30.19 42.20 15.98
C ALA A 582 29.32 42.64 14.79
N ALA A 583 29.69 42.26 13.57
CA ALA A 583 29.00 42.67 12.35
C ALA A 583 27.91 41.67 11.90
N CYS A 584 27.96 40.42 12.38
CA CYS A 584 26.97 39.39 12.05
C CYS A 584 26.15 38.99 13.27
N THR A 585 24.84 38.84 13.07
CA THR A 585 23.89 38.45 14.13
C THR A 585 23.88 36.93 14.31
N PRO A 586 23.80 36.38 15.53
CA PRO A 586 23.51 34.96 15.73
C PRO A 586 22.30 34.54 14.90
N SER A 587 22.46 33.47 14.12
CA SER A 587 21.33 32.86 13.46
C SER A 587 20.69 31.95 14.50
N ASP A 588 19.44 32.22 14.87
CA ASP A 588 18.62 31.21 15.55
C ASP A 588 18.70 29.92 14.71
N GLN A 589 19.03 28.81 15.37
CA GLN A 589 19.27 27.52 14.72
C GLN A 589 18.00 27.01 14.06
#